data_AF-A0A8H7BCX3-F1
#
_entry.id   AF-A0A8H7BCX3-F1
#
_cell.length_a   1.000
_cell.length_b   1.000
_cell.length_c   1.000
_cell.angle_alpha   90.00
_cell.angle_beta   90.00
_cell.angle_gamma   90.00
#
_symmetry.space_group_name_H-M   'P 1'
#
loop_
_entity.id
_entity.type
_entity.pdbx_description
1 polymer ?
#
loop_
_entity_poly.entity_id
_entity_poly.type
_entity_poly.pdbx_seq_one_letter_code
_entity_poly.pdbx_strand_id
1 'polypeptide(L)'
;MQDILTYDTTADKWDLIKSQGAVTPSERNLHTTNWSNTTNINGPDVFRAVSDYCYTYDTVSNQWTQHDPQGQPGAGVLYGHS
;
A
#
# COMPACT_ATOMS: atom_id res chain seq x y z
N MET A 1 -5.80 -6.10 2.26
CA MET A 1 -5.69 -5.01 3.25
C MET A 1 -6.89 -4.09 3.07
N GLN A 2 -7.93 -4.28 3.88
CA GLN A 2 -9.16 -3.46 3.84
C GLN A 2 -9.15 -2.32 4.88
N ASP A 3 -8.15 -2.36 5.77
CA ASP A 3 -8.08 -1.54 6.96
C ASP A 3 -6.84 -0.67 6.88
N ILE A 4 -7.05 0.64 7.02
CA ILE A 4 -5.98 1.64 7.08
C ILE A 4 -6.13 2.33 8.43
N LEU A 5 -5.07 2.30 9.24
CA LEU A 5 -5.04 3.03 10.50
C LEU A 5 -4.33 4.36 10.30
N THR A 6 -4.99 5.44 10.68
CA THR A 6 -4.39 6.79 10.73
C THR A 6 -4.29 7.25 12.17
N TYR A 7 -3.21 7.94 12.50
CA TYR A 7 -3.02 8.52 13.82
C TYR A 7 -3.20 10.03 13.74
N ASP A 8 -4.18 10.57 14.46
CA ASP A 8 -4.39 12.00 14.62
C ASP A 8 -3.55 12.51 15.79
N THR A 9 -2.50 13.28 15.48
CA THR A 9 -1.58 13.84 16.48
C THR A 9 -2.19 14.95 17.32
N THR A 10 -3.27 15.58 16.86
CA THR A 10 -3.96 16.65 17.60
C THR A 10 -4.89 16.05 18.65
N ALA A 11 -5.58 14.98 18.28
CA ALA A 11 -6.52 14.30 19.16
C ALA A 11 -5.89 13.12 19.94
N ASP A 12 -4.62 12.79 19.69
CA ASP A 12 -3.89 11.68 20.28
C ASP A 12 -4.65 10.34 20.18
N LYS A 13 -5.10 10.01 18.97
CA LYS A 13 -5.93 8.82 18.74
C LYS A 13 -5.66 8.14 17.40
N TRP A 14 -5.90 6.84 17.39
CA TRP A 14 -5.98 6.04 16.16
C TRP A 14 -7.40 6.05 15.63
N ASP A 15 -7.52 6.30 14.33
CA ASP A 15 -8.77 6.19 13.58
C ASP A 15 -8.64 5.07 12.55
N LEU A 16 -9.72 4.30 12.39
CA LEU A 16 -9.83 3.28 11.37
C LEU A 16 -10.50 3.86 10.13
N ILE A 17 -9.77 3.87 9.03
CA ILE A 17 -10.27 4.19 7.70
C ILE A 17 -10.53 2.88 6.95
N LYS A 18 -11.73 2.76 6.41
CA LYS A 18 -12.07 1.73 5.42
C LYS A 18 -11.92 2.35 4.04
N SER A 19 -11.03 1.78 3.23
CA SER A 19 -10.90 2.20 1.84
C SER A 19 -12.20 1.97 1.10
N GLN A 20 -12.58 2.92 0.28
CA GLN A 20 -13.67 2.78 -0.69
C GLN A 20 -13.10 2.19 -1.99
N GLY A 21 -13.98 1.60 -2.81
CA GLY A 21 -13.60 1.05 -4.11
C GLY A 21 -13.51 -0.46 -4.21
N ALA A 22 -13.31 -0.94 -5.44
CA ALA A 22 -13.20 -2.37 -5.74
C ALA A 22 -11.75 -2.89 -5.66
N VAL A 23 -10.76 -2.00 -5.76
CA VAL A 23 -9.34 -2.38 -5.67
C VAL A 23 -8.98 -2.52 -4.20
N THR A 24 -8.51 -3.71 -3.83
CA THR A 24 -8.01 -3.99 -2.49
C THR A 24 -6.65 -4.66 -2.61
N PRO A 25 -5.56 -4.03 -2.15
CA PRO A 25 -4.26 -4.68 -2.12
C PRO A 25 -4.31 -5.96 -1.29
N SER A 26 -3.57 -6.98 -1.68
CA SER A 26 -3.30 -8.15 -0.84
C SER A 26 -2.65 -7.77 0.50
N GLU A 27 -2.91 -8.56 1.54
CA GLU A 27 -2.23 -8.43 2.83
C GLU A 27 -0.71 -8.65 2.65
N ARG A 28 0.09 -7.88 3.40
CA ARG A 28 1.55 -7.83 3.29
C ARG A 28 2.17 -7.18 4.53
N ASN A 29 3.44 -7.46 4.79
CA ASN A 29 4.23 -6.93 5.91
C ASN A 29 5.63 -6.53 5.40
N LEU A 30 6.33 -5.64 6.11
CA LEU A 30 7.68 -5.19 5.73
C LEU A 30 7.79 -4.64 4.28
N HIS A 31 6.69 -4.06 3.79
CA HIS A 31 6.66 -3.38 2.49
C HIS A 31 7.22 -1.96 2.65
N THR A 32 7.80 -1.46 1.57
CA THR A 32 8.24 -0.08 1.44
C THR A 32 7.03 0.81 1.20
N THR A 33 6.97 1.90 1.94
CA THR A 33 6.01 3.00 1.74
C THR A 33 6.78 4.28 1.48
N ASN A 34 6.41 5.03 0.45
CA ASN A 34 6.88 6.39 0.27
C ASN A 34 5.70 7.36 0.30
N TRP A 35 5.91 8.54 0.90
CA TRP A 35 4.94 9.63 0.82
C TRP A 35 5.26 10.51 -0.39
N SER A 36 4.49 10.34 -1.46
CA SER A 36 4.35 11.31 -2.54
C SER A 36 2.85 11.60 -2.73
N ASN A 37 2.43 12.41 -3.70
CA ASN A 37 1.01 12.52 -4.09
C ASN A 37 0.38 11.17 -4.54
N THR A 38 1.15 10.09 -4.44
CA THR A 38 0.84 8.68 -4.59
C THR A 38 1.57 7.91 -3.48
N THR A 39 0.86 7.19 -2.60
CA THR A 39 1.51 6.35 -1.56
C THR A 39 1.89 5.01 -2.17
N ASN A 40 3.12 4.79 -2.65
CA ASN A 40 3.47 3.50 -3.26
C ASN A 40 3.71 2.44 -2.19
N ILE A 41 2.96 1.35 -2.26
CA ILE A 41 3.17 0.14 -1.47
C ILE A 41 3.90 -0.88 -2.33
N ASN A 42 5.20 -1.09 -2.04
CA ASN A 42 6.03 -2.09 -2.71
C ASN A 42 6.52 -3.14 -1.70
N GLY A 43 6.18 -4.41 -1.88
CA GLY A 43 6.80 -5.50 -1.12
C GLY A 43 5.85 -6.62 -0.68
N PRO A 44 6.38 -7.85 -0.53
CA PRO A 44 5.63 -9.09 -0.28
C PRO A 44 5.33 -9.36 1.21
N ASP A 45 4.47 -10.33 1.48
CA ASP A 45 4.19 -10.93 2.79
C ASP A 45 5.25 -11.99 3.17
N VAL A 46 5.66 -12.04 4.44
CA VAL A 46 6.70 -12.90 5.05
C VAL A 46 6.53 -14.41 4.77
N PHE A 47 5.36 -14.88 4.32
CA PHE A 47 5.12 -16.30 4.03
C PHE A 47 4.73 -16.62 2.59
N ARG A 48 4.52 -15.62 1.72
CA ARG A 48 4.24 -15.80 0.29
C ARG A 48 4.79 -14.63 -0.51
N ALA A 49 5.63 -14.94 -1.49
CA ALA A 49 5.99 -13.98 -2.52
C ALA A 49 4.70 -13.45 -3.16
N VAL A 50 4.40 -12.17 -2.91
CA VAL A 50 3.30 -11.51 -3.58
C VAL A 50 3.92 -10.91 -4.84
N SER A 51 3.54 -11.44 -6.00
CA SER A 51 3.88 -10.88 -7.31
C SER A 51 3.12 -9.58 -7.59
N ASP A 52 2.43 -9.06 -6.58
CA ASP A 52 1.52 -7.95 -6.74
C ASP A 52 2.27 -6.65 -6.97
N TYR A 53 1.56 -5.86 -7.74
CA TYR A 53 1.94 -4.62 -8.34
C TYR A 53 2.16 -3.50 -7.31
N CYS A 54 2.70 -2.38 -7.79
CA CYS A 54 2.74 -1.16 -7.00
C CYS A 54 1.30 -0.66 -6.79
N TYR A 55 0.92 -0.32 -5.56
CA TYR A 55 -0.39 0.29 -5.28
C TYR A 55 -0.20 1.71 -4.79
N THR A 56 -1.13 2.59 -5.14
CA THR A 56 -1.22 3.93 -4.58
C THR A 56 -2.52 4.14 -3.85
N TYR A 57 -2.43 4.64 -2.62
CA TYR A 57 -3.59 5.13 -1.89
C TYR A 57 -3.76 6.63 -2.10
N ASP A 58 -4.96 7.05 -2.47
CA ASP A 58 -5.38 8.45 -2.52
C ASP A 58 -6.22 8.78 -1.29
N THR A 59 -5.71 9.68 -0.46
CA THR A 59 -6.36 10.10 0.79
C THR A 59 -7.58 11.00 0.58
N VAL A 60 -7.71 11.65 -0.59
CA VAL A 60 -8.84 12.52 -0.92
C VAL A 60 -10.02 11.69 -1.40
N SER A 61 -9.78 10.77 -2.34
CA SER A 61 -10.85 9.89 -2.85
C SER A 61 -11.09 8.66 -1.99
N ASN A 62 -10.19 8.36 -1.03
CA ASN A 62 -10.23 7.17 -0.17
C ASN A 62 -10.22 5.87 -1.00
N GLN A 63 -9.41 5.81 -2.06
CA GLN A 63 -9.35 4.67 -2.99
C GLN A 63 -7.93 4.14 -3.13
N TRP A 64 -7.83 2.85 -3.45
CA TRP A 64 -6.61 2.24 -3.96
C TRP A 64 -6.60 2.22 -5.49
N THR A 65 -5.41 2.41 -6.06
CA THR A 65 -5.13 2.20 -7.48
C THR A 65 -3.99 1.21 -7.62
N GLN A 66 -4.14 0.23 -8.50
CA GLN A 66 -3.11 -0.73 -8.86
C GLN A 66 -2.35 -0.25 -10.10
N HIS A 67 -1.02 -0.33 -10.07
CA HIS A 67 -0.16 0.07 -11.19
C HIS A 67 0.60 -1.10 -11.76
N ASP A 68 0.33 -1.45 -13.02
CA ASP A 68 1.08 -2.47 -13.77
C ASP A 68 2.10 -1.80 -14.71
N PRO A 69 3.38 -1.68 -14.31
CA PRO A 69 4.43 -1.17 -15.18
C PRO A 69 4.81 -2.24 -16.22
N GLN A 70 4.00 -2.35 -17.28
CA GLN A 70 4.30 -3.27 -18.38
C GLN A 70 5.68 -2.99 -18.98
N GLY A 71 6.57 -3.99 -18.92
CA GLY A 71 7.86 -3.98 -19.63
C GLY A 71 9.02 -3.27 -18.93
N GLN A 72 8.84 -2.75 -17.71
CA GLN A 72 9.96 -2.24 -16.90
C GLN A 72 10.25 -3.20 -15.74
N PRO A 73 11.52 -3.52 -15.44
CA PRO A 73 11.85 -4.29 -14.25
C PRO A 73 11.45 -3.44 -13.04
N GLY A 74 10.28 -3.72 -12.47
CA GLY A 74 9.98 -3.32 -11.11
C GLY A 74 10.99 -3.94 -10.14
N ALA A 75 10.86 -3.63 -8.86
CA ALA A 75 11.71 -4.21 -7.81
C ALA A 75 11.76 -5.75 -7.84
N GLY A 76 10.76 -6.41 -8.42
CA GLY A 76 10.58 -7.86 -8.30
C GLY A 76 10.15 -8.23 -6.89
N VAL A 77 10.24 -9.51 -6.53
CA VAL A 77 9.91 -9.97 -5.18
C VAL A 77 11.06 -9.62 -4.23
N LEU A 78 10.93 -8.53 -3.45
CA LEU A 78 11.95 -8.06 -2.49
C LEU A 78 11.38 -7.87 -1.09
N TYR A 79 12.09 -8.32 -0.06
CA TYR A 79 11.73 -8.15 1.36
C TYR A 79 12.59 -7.06 2.01
N GLY A 80 12.00 -6.23 2.89
CA GLY A 80 12.76 -5.33 3.78
C GLY A 80 13.62 -4.28 3.06
N HIS A 81 13.18 -3.84 1.87
CA HIS A 81 13.82 -2.77 1.13
C HIS A 81 13.32 -1.40 1.63
N SER A 82 14.02 -0.33 1.23
CA SER A 82 13.74 1.06 1.61
C SER A 82 13.83 1.98 0.41
#